data_AF-A0A397UU68-F1
#
_entry.id   AF-A0A397UU68-F1
#
_cell.length_a   1.000
_cell.length_b   1.000
_cell.length_c   1.000
_cell.angle_alpha   90.00
_cell.angle_beta   90.00
_cell.angle_gamma   90.00
#
_symmetry.space_group_name_H-M   'P 1'
#
loop_
_entity.id
_entity.type
_entity.pdbx_description
1 polymer ?
#
loop_
_entity_poly.entity_id
_entity_poly.type
_entity_poly.pdbx_seq_one_letter_code
_entity_poly.pdbx_strand_id
1 'polypeptide(L)'
;MSIYLRHVIADVPTHWNSSYLAWCRLLELKEYICILEANLAENNNRDIKKDFQQLFKIMLTNDEWDLLRDLIPVLGPFEEATRYLGSSNYATYSIISPLISEIIKILKPVSLTNEINIEKIEDIFVAINEDIQKRTDLDKSMQTSNALERVKETLYRAMLFYWKRDNILYLPSILDPCVKKIEFAPDKIDEVQELLKDKYNEMKNNLAVNSTTASTTTTLAQN
;
A
#
# COMPACT_ATOMS: atom_id res chain seq x y z
N MET A 1 27.39 -29.09 -1.70
CA MET A 1 27.95 -27.92 -1.00
C MET A 1 27.57 -26.68 -1.83
N SER A 2 27.04 -25.64 -1.18
CA SER A 2 26.48 -24.40 -1.76
C SER A 2 25.00 -24.42 -2.23
N ILE A 3 24.08 -24.50 -1.26
CA ILE A 3 22.68 -24.02 -1.39
C ILE A 3 22.44 -22.75 -0.54
N TYR A 4 23.51 -22.10 -0.07
CA TYR A 4 23.46 -21.00 0.89
C TYR A 4 23.66 -19.61 0.30
N LEU A 5 23.78 -19.48 -1.03
CA LEU A 5 23.68 -18.16 -1.65
C LEU A 5 22.20 -17.79 -1.68
N ARG A 6 21.78 -17.09 -0.60
CA ARG A 6 20.59 -16.24 -0.59
C ARG A 6 20.61 -15.47 -1.90
N HIS A 7 19.72 -15.83 -2.83
CA HIS A 7 19.51 -15.02 -4.00
C HIS A 7 19.09 -13.66 -3.47
N VAL A 8 19.96 -12.67 -3.66
CA VAL A 8 19.54 -11.27 -3.61
C VAL A 8 18.47 -11.17 -4.69
N ILE A 9 17.22 -10.99 -4.27
CA ILE A 9 16.11 -10.75 -5.18
C ILE A 9 16.42 -9.40 -5.84
N ALA A 10 16.99 -9.43 -7.03
CA ALA A 10 17.25 -8.24 -7.83
C ALA A 10 16.16 -8.09 -8.91
N ASP A 11 15.67 -6.85 -9.02
CA ASP A 11 14.80 -6.26 -10.05
C ASP A 11 13.64 -7.12 -10.58
N VAL A 12 12.72 -7.45 -9.67
CA VAL A 12 11.31 -7.64 -10.01
C VAL A 12 10.67 -6.26 -9.85
N PRO A 13 9.80 -5.77 -10.78
CA PRO A 13 9.13 -4.47 -10.64
C PRO A 13 8.59 -4.37 -9.22
N THR A 14 9.17 -3.46 -8.45
CA THR A 14 9.09 -3.38 -6.99
C THR A 14 7.68 -3.68 -6.51
N HIS A 15 7.49 -4.85 -5.90
CA HIS A 15 6.24 -5.17 -5.22
C HIS A 15 6.04 -4.11 -4.13
N TRP A 16 4.89 -3.44 -4.15
CA TRP A 16 4.54 -2.33 -3.24
C TRP A 16 4.59 -2.75 -1.76
N ASN A 17 4.64 -4.06 -1.50
CA ASN A 17 4.69 -4.69 -0.18
C ASN A 17 6.10 -5.10 0.27
N SER A 18 7.16 -4.71 -0.45
CA SER A 18 8.54 -5.14 -0.16
C SER A 18 8.97 -4.81 1.28
N SER A 19 8.64 -3.62 1.78
CA SER A 19 8.92 -3.20 3.16
C SER A 19 8.19 -4.10 4.17
N TYR A 20 6.90 -4.37 3.95
CA TYR A 20 6.11 -5.23 4.82
C TYR A 20 6.68 -6.66 4.88
N LEU A 21 6.99 -7.25 3.72
CA LEU A 21 7.57 -8.60 3.64
C LEU A 21 8.95 -8.65 4.31
N ALA A 22 9.77 -7.61 4.12
CA ALA A 22 11.07 -7.50 4.78
C ALA A 22 10.93 -7.43 6.31
N TRP A 23 9.97 -6.67 6.83
CA TRP A 23 9.71 -6.56 8.26
C TRP A 23 9.18 -7.86 8.87
N CYS A 24 8.25 -8.54 8.20
CA CYS A 24 7.78 -9.88 8.59
C CYS A 24 8.96 -10.86 8.68
N ARG A 25 9.80 -10.88 7.64
CA ARG A 25 10.99 -11.76 7.61
C ARG A 25 12.00 -11.40 8.70
N LEU A 26 12.16 -10.12 9.00
CA LEU A 26 13.07 -9.66 10.04
C LEU A 26 12.62 -10.11 11.43
N LEU A 27 11.31 -10.14 11.72
CA LEU A 27 10.79 -10.70 12.98
C LEU A 27 11.04 -12.20 13.11
N GLU A 28 10.84 -12.97 12.04
CA GLU A 28 11.16 -14.41 12.03
C GLU A 28 12.64 -14.67 12.32
N LEU A 29 13.51 -13.75 11.87
CA LEU A 29 14.95 -13.85 12.07
C LEU A 29 15.42 -13.34 13.44
N LYS A 30 14.57 -12.66 14.21
CA LYS A 30 14.95 -12.06 15.50
C LYS A 30 15.62 -13.06 16.45
N GLU A 31 15.02 -14.23 16.64
CA GLU A 31 15.56 -15.25 17.54
C GLU A 31 16.93 -15.77 17.08
N TYR A 32 17.10 -15.99 15.78
CA TYR A 32 18.37 -16.42 15.21
C TYR A 32 19.46 -15.36 15.36
N ILE A 33 19.11 -14.08 15.26
CA ILE A 33 20.05 -12.98 15.47
C ILE A 33 20.47 -12.91 16.95
N CYS A 34 19.54 -13.08 17.89
CA CYS A 34 19.88 -13.14 19.32
C CYS A 34 20.81 -14.33 19.66
N ILE A 35 20.60 -15.49 19.05
CA ILE A 35 21.48 -16.65 19.21
C ILE A 35 22.88 -16.35 18.64
N LEU A 36 22.94 -15.73 17.46
CA LEU A 36 24.21 -15.33 16.85
C LEU A 36 24.96 -14.33 17.75
N GLU A 37 24.26 -13.33 18.29
CA GLU A 37 24.83 -12.35 19.22
C GLU A 37 25.45 -13.03 20.45
N ALA A 38 24.73 -13.98 21.08
CA ALA A 38 25.24 -14.74 22.22
C ALA A 38 26.50 -15.54 21.87
N ASN A 39 26.50 -16.22 20.72
CA ASN A 39 27.66 -16.99 20.26
C ASN A 39 28.88 -16.10 19.95
N LEU A 40 28.66 -14.90 19.39
CA LEU A 40 29.74 -13.96 19.09
C LEU A 40 30.33 -13.36 20.37
N ALA A 41 29.52 -13.19 21.43
CA ALA A 41 29.97 -12.67 22.72
C ALA A 41 30.91 -13.64 23.46
N GLU A 42 30.74 -14.95 23.31
CA GLU A 42 31.57 -15.98 23.96
C GLU A 42 32.95 -16.17 23.31
N ASN A 43 33.16 -15.63 22.10
CA ASN A 43 34.36 -15.84 21.32
C ASN A 43 35.46 -14.81 21.65
N ASN A 44 36.68 -15.30 21.91
CA ASN A 44 37.84 -14.47 22.27
C ASN A 44 38.64 -13.93 21.06
N ASN A 45 38.22 -14.23 19.82
CA ASN A 45 38.92 -13.74 18.64
C ASN A 45 38.67 -12.23 18.44
N ARG A 46 39.73 -11.49 18.13
CA ARG A 46 39.70 -10.04 17.91
C ARG A 46 38.76 -9.64 16.77
N ASP A 47 38.77 -10.40 15.67
CA ASP A 47 37.92 -10.10 14.50
C ASP A 47 36.45 -10.35 14.81
N ILE A 48 36.14 -11.46 15.49
CA ILE A 48 34.78 -11.80 15.95
C ILE A 48 34.24 -10.73 16.91
N LYS A 49 35.09 -10.19 17.78
CA LYS A 49 34.71 -9.13 18.71
C LYS A 49 34.42 -7.80 18.00
N LYS A 50 35.12 -7.51 16.90
CA LYS A 50 34.85 -6.34 16.06
C LYS A 50 33.49 -6.49 15.35
N ASP A 51 33.20 -7.66 14.82
CA ASP A 51 31.92 -7.98 14.18
C ASP A 51 30.76 -7.92 15.17
N PHE A 52 30.96 -8.43 16.39
CA PHE A 52 30.01 -8.29 17.50
C PHE A 52 29.70 -6.82 17.82
N GLN A 53 30.73 -5.97 17.94
CA GLN A 53 30.54 -4.54 18.20
C GLN A 53 29.78 -3.84 17.07
N GLN A 54 30.05 -4.22 15.82
CA GLN A 54 29.34 -3.68 14.67
C GLN A 54 27.88 -4.13 14.64
N LEU A 55 27.61 -5.40 14.93
CA LEU A 55 26.25 -5.93 15.04
C LEU A 55 25.48 -5.24 16.17
N PHE A 56 26.08 -5.12 17.34
CA PHE A 56 25.46 -4.45 18.50
C PHE A 56 25.10 -2.99 18.21
N LYS A 57 25.92 -2.31 17.41
CA LYS A 57 25.68 -0.91 17.00
C LYS A 57 24.49 -0.73 16.05
N ILE A 58 24.26 -1.72 15.19
CA ILE A 58 23.21 -1.72 14.16
C ILE A 58 21.92 -2.40 14.66
N MET A 59 22.01 -3.19 15.74
CA MET A 59 20.88 -3.90 16.31
C MET A 59 19.77 -2.93 16.76
N LEU A 60 18.54 -3.31 16.43
CA LEU A 60 17.34 -2.61 16.88
C LEU A 60 17.17 -2.78 18.39
N THR A 61 16.79 -1.69 19.05
CA THR A 61 16.37 -1.65 20.45
C THR A 61 15.06 -2.40 20.65
N ASN A 62 14.74 -2.77 21.91
CA ASN A 62 13.49 -3.46 22.23
C ASN A 62 12.26 -2.64 21.80
N ASP A 63 12.28 -1.32 22.03
CA ASP A 63 11.20 -0.42 21.64
C ASP A 63 11.00 -0.39 20.12
N GLU A 64 12.07 -0.44 19.33
CA GLU A 64 12.00 -0.51 17.86
C GLU A 64 11.46 -1.85 17.37
N TRP A 65 11.84 -2.95 18.03
CA TRP A 65 11.27 -4.26 17.75
C TRP A 65 9.78 -4.33 18.05
N ASP A 66 9.34 -3.73 19.15
CA ASP A 66 7.93 -3.70 19.54
C ASP A 66 7.13 -2.79 18.62
N LEU A 67 7.68 -1.63 18.22
CA LEU A 67 7.08 -0.79 17.19
C LEU A 67 6.93 -1.54 15.86
N LEU A 68 7.93 -2.32 15.44
CA LEU A 68 7.86 -3.10 14.21
C LEU A 68 6.79 -4.19 14.29
N ARG A 69 6.64 -4.84 15.44
CA ARG A 69 5.54 -5.78 15.70
C ARG A 69 4.17 -5.10 15.61
N ASP A 70 4.04 -3.89 16.13
CA ASP A 70 2.78 -3.14 16.10
C ASP A 70 2.44 -2.60 14.71
N LEU A 71 3.46 -2.33 13.88
CA LEU A 71 3.29 -1.84 12.51
C LEU A 71 2.80 -2.91 11.53
N ILE A 72 3.18 -4.19 11.72
CA ILE A 72 2.78 -5.28 10.83
C ILE A 72 1.25 -5.41 10.72
N PRO A 73 0.48 -5.47 11.82
CA PRO A 73 -0.99 -5.50 11.76
C PRO A 73 -1.59 -4.27 11.05
N VAL A 74 -0.92 -3.11 11.10
CA VAL A 74 -1.39 -1.88 10.42
C VAL A 74 -1.20 -1.99 8.90
N LEU A 75 -0.08 -2.56 8.47
CA LEU A 75 0.25 -2.71 7.05
C LEU A 75 -0.35 -3.98 6.42
N GLY A 76 -0.70 -4.98 7.22
CA GLY A 76 -1.28 -6.25 6.77
C GLY A 76 -2.47 -6.10 5.81
N PRO A 77 -3.49 -5.26 6.13
CA PRO A 77 -4.62 -5.02 5.23
C PRO A 77 -4.22 -4.48 3.85
N PHE A 78 -3.12 -3.73 3.75
CA PHE A 78 -2.62 -3.21 2.48
C PHE A 78 -1.96 -4.30 1.65
N GLU A 79 -1.17 -5.17 2.29
CA GLU A 79 -0.57 -6.32 1.60
C GLU A 79 -1.65 -7.28 1.08
N GLU A 80 -2.65 -7.57 1.90
CA GLU A 80 -3.78 -8.40 1.51
C GLU A 80 -4.57 -7.76 0.36
N ALA A 81 -4.87 -6.47 0.46
CA ALA A 81 -5.59 -5.74 -0.56
C ALA A 81 -4.85 -5.71 -1.91
N THR A 82 -3.56 -5.39 -1.88
CA THR A 82 -2.74 -5.33 -3.10
C THR A 82 -2.52 -6.72 -3.71
N ARG A 83 -2.36 -7.77 -2.90
CA ARG A 83 -2.29 -9.15 -3.38
C ARG A 83 -3.61 -9.58 -4.02
N TYR A 84 -4.74 -9.22 -3.42
CA TYR A 84 -6.07 -9.54 -3.94
C TYR A 84 -6.34 -8.80 -5.26
N LEU A 85 -6.11 -7.48 -5.30
CA LEU A 85 -6.32 -6.65 -6.49
C LEU A 85 -5.33 -6.98 -7.62
N GLY A 86 -4.11 -7.41 -7.28
CA GLY A 86 -3.07 -7.81 -8.22
C GLY A 86 -3.27 -9.22 -8.80
N SER A 87 -4.25 -9.99 -8.31
CA SER A 87 -4.57 -11.29 -8.89
C SER A 87 -5.23 -11.09 -10.26
N SER A 88 -4.67 -11.69 -11.32
CA SER A 88 -5.14 -11.53 -12.70
C SER A 88 -6.35 -12.40 -13.06
N ASN A 89 -6.88 -13.16 -12.11
CA ASN A 89 -7.87 -14.19 -12.41
C ASN A 89 -9.32 -13.68 -12.48
N TYR A 90 -9.61 -12.48 -11.97
CA TYR A 90 -10.98 -11.94 -11.91
C TYR A 90 -10.98 -10.42 -12.08
N ALA A 91 -12.11 -9.87 -12.55
CA ALA A 91 -12.32 -8.43 -12.58
C ALA A 91 -12.43 -7.91 -11.14
N THR A 92 -11.39 -7.22 -10.66
CA THR A 92 -11.29 -6.72 -9.28
C THR A 92 -11.86 -5.31 -9.12
N TYR A 93 -12.25 -4.66 -10.22
CA TYR A 93 -12.62 -3.24 -10.25
C TYR A 93 -13.85 -2.91 -9.39
N SER A 94 -14.83 -3.83 -9.28
CA SER A 94 -15.99 -3.70 -8.39
C SER A 94 -15.64 -3.75 -6.91
N ILE A 95 -14.53 -4.38 -6.56
CA ILE A 95 -14.09 -4.64 -5.18
C ILE A 95 -13.13 -3.57 -4.66
N ILE A 96 -12.54 -2.76 -5.54
CA ILE A 96 -11.63 -1.65 -5.16
C ILE A 96 -12.30 -0.71 -4.14
N SER A 97 -13.49 -0.21 -4.45
CA SER A 97 -14.20 0.75 -3.60
C SER A 97 -14.58 0.20 -2.21
N PRO A 98 -15.16 -1.01 -2.05
CA PRO A 98 -15.39 -1.56 -0.73
C PRO A 98 -14.08 -1.82 0.03
N LEU A 99 -13.04 -2.30 -0.64
CA LEU A 99 -11.75 -2.60 0.00
C LEU A 99 -11.05 -1.34 0.54
N ILE A 100 -11.01 -0.26 -0.26
CA ILE A 100 -10.50 1.04 0.19
C ILE A 100 -11.32 1.55 1.38
N SER A 101 -12.65 1.41 1.33
CA SER A 101 -13.53 1.84 2.41
C SER A 101 -13.26 1.09 3.72
N GLU A 102 -12.99 -0.21 3.66
CA GLU A 102 -12.59 -1.00 4.83
C GLU A 102 -11.22 -0.58 5.37
N ILE A 103 -10.22 -0.36 4.52
CA ILE A 103 -8.89 0.10 4.96
C ILE A 103 -8.98 1.47 5.65
N ILE A 104 -9.76 2.41 5.10
CA ILE A 104 -9.98 3.72 5.72
C ILE A 104 -10.63 3.58 7.10
N LYS A 105 -11.59 2.66 7.27
CA LYS A 105 -12.23 2.39 8.57
C LYS A 105 -11.23 1.85 9.59
N ILE A 106 -10.35 0.93 9.18
CA ILE A 106 -9.31 0.32 10.05
C ILE A 106 -8.31 1.38 10.52
N LEU A 107 -7.92 2.32 9.63
CA LEU A 107 -6.90 3.33 9.92
C LEU A 107 -7.42 4.54 10.69
N LYS A 108 -8.75 4.69 10.80
CA LYS A 108 -9.37 5.89 11.37
C LYS A 108 -8.84 6.14 12.79
N PRO A 109 -8.12 7.25 13.02
CA PRO A 109 -7.56 7.54 14.34
C PRO A 109 -8.67 7.94 15.33
N VAL A 110 -8.43 7.72 16.62
CA VAL A 110 -9.34 8.10 17.71
C VAL A 110 -9.47 9.62 17.82
N SER A 111 -8.40 10.35 17.52
CA SER A 111 -8.35 11.82 17.46
C SER A 111 -7.54 12.27 16.24
N LEU A 112 -8.07 13.20 15.46
CA LEU A 112 -7.38 13.76 14.29
C LEU A 112 -6.62 15.02 14.72
N THR A 113 -5.30 15.08 14.53
CA THR A 113 -4.49 16.27 14.85
C THR A 113 -4.40 17.17 13.62
N ASN A 114 -4.52 18.49 13.72
CA ASN A 114 -4.54 19.35 12.52
C ASN A 114 -3.15 19.53 11.86
N GLU A 115 -2.12 18.84 12.32
CA GLU A 115 -0.72 19.20 12.04
C GLU A 115 -0.14 18.59 10.76
N ILE A 116 -0.71 17.49 10.25
CA ILE A 116 -0.13 16.77 9.10
C ILE A 116 -0.75 17.26 7.78
N ASN A 117 0.00 18.08 7.04
CA ASN A 117 -0.30 18.46 5.66
C ASN A 117 0.34 17.46 4.68
N ILE A 118 -0.48 16.78 3.88
CA ILE A 118 -0.08 15.72 2.95
C ILE A 118 0.70 16.24 1.75
N GLU A 119 0.43 17.47 1.29
CA GLU A 119 1.17 18.08 0.17
C GLU A 119 2.66 18.23 0.52
N LYS A 120 2.97 18.50 1.80
CA LYS A 120 4.36 18.54 2.29
C LYS A 120 5.01 17.14 2.35
N ILE A 121 4.23 16.06 2.34
CA ILE A 121 4.77 14.69 2.38
C ILE A 121 5.32 14.28 1.02
N GLU A 122 4.74 14.78 -0.08
CA GLU A 122 5.26 14.54 -1.41
C GLU A 122 6.69 15.10 -1.56
N ASP A 123 6.92 16.30 -0.99
CA ASP A 123 8.27 16.88 -0.84
C ASP A 123 9.18 16.04 0.09
N ILE A 124 8.62 15.40 1.13
CA ILE A 124 9.37 14.49 2.02
C ILE A 124 9.84 13.25 1.27
N PHE A 125 9.07 12.66 0.36
CA PHE A 125 9.54 11.49 -0.41
C PHE A 125 10.72 11.84 -1.32
N VAL A 126 10.73 13.05 -1.89
CA VAL A 126 11.86 13.57 -2.66
C VAL A 126 13.08 13.78 -1.75
N ALA A 127 12.90 14.41 -0.58
CA ALA A 127 13.97 14.63 0.38
C ALA A 127 14.54 13.32 0.98
N ILE A 128 13.68 12.32 1.26
CA ILE A 128 14.11 11.00 1.74
C ILE A 128 14.96 10.29 0.69
N ASN A 129 14.63 10.38 -0.60
CA ASN A 129 15.45 9.80 -1.66
C ASN A 129 16.84 10.45 -1.73
N GLU A 130 16.95 11.75 -1.47
CA GLU A 130 18.23 12.46 -1.39
C GLU A 130 19.03 12.09 -0.12
N ASP A 131 18.38 11.84 1.00
CA ASP A 131 19.03 11.41 2.26
C ASP A 131 19.40 9.92 2.28
N ILE A 132 18.65 9.04 1.60
CA ILE A 132 19.03 7.64 1.39
C ILE A 132 20.36 7.54 0.62
N GLN A 133 20.67 8.51 -0.25
CA GLN A 133 21.96 8.59 -0.95
C GLN A 133 23.10 9.07 -0.03
N LYS A 134 22.80 9.72 1.10
CA LYS A 134 23.78 10.28 2.05
C LYS A 134 24.12 9.37 3.24
N ARG A 135 23.64 8.12 3.28
CA ARG A 135 23.73 7.17 4.43
C ARG A 135 24.94 7.40 5.36
N THR A 136 24.69 8.11 6.45
CA THR A 136 25.54 8.17 7.64
C THR A 136 24.60 8.26 8.83
N ASP A 137 24.80 7.40 9.84
CA ASP A 137 24.08 7.34 11.12
C ASP A 137 22.96 6.29 11.26
N LEU A 138 23.20 5.06 10.76
CA LEU A 138 22.44 3.86 11.16
C LEU A 138 22.63 3.49 12.66
N ASP A 139 23.59 4.12 13.33
CA ASP A 139 23.97 3.84 14.71
C ASP A 139 23.12 4.58 15.74
N LYS A 140 22.15 5.37 15.28
CA LYS A 140 21.28 6.16 16.14
C LYS A 140 19.90 5.51 16.21
N SER A 141 19.52 5.09 17.41
CA SER A 141 18.17 4.58 17.66
C SER A 141 17.11 5.65 17.35
N MET A 142 16.01 5.19 16.76
CA MET A 142 14.85 5.99 16.40
C MET A 142 13.99 6.26 17.63
N GLN A 143 13.43 7.48 17.70
CA GLN A 143 12.40 7.79 18.67
C GLN A 143 11.09 7.06 18.33
N THR A 144 10.68 6.11 19.16
CA THR A 144 9.49 5.26 18.95
C THR A 144 8.21 5.84 19.57
N SER A 145 8.33 6.79 20.49
CA SER A 145 7.20 7.42 21.17
C SER A 145 6.22 8.05 20.17
N ASN A 146 4.96 7.63 20.21
CA ASN A 146 3.86 8.04 19.32
C ASN A 146 4.12 7.75 17.82
N ALA A 147 5.15 7.00 17.45
CA ALA A 147 5.47 6.72 16.06
C ALA A 147 4.35 5.93 15.37
N LEU A 148 3.77 4.94 16.07
CA LEU A 148 2.65 4.15 15.56
C LEU A 148 1.42 5.01 15.22
N GLU A 149 1.05 5.92 16.12
CA GLU A 149 -0.08 6.82 15.93
C GLU A 149 0.16 7.77 14.75
N ARG A 150 1.38 8.33 14.65
CA ARG A 150 1.78 9.17 13.53
C ARG A 150 1.72 8.42 12.20
N VAL A 151 2.17 7.17 12.15
CA VAL A 151 2.07 6.34 10.95
C VAL A 151 0.61 6.09 10.58
N LYS A 152 -0.24 5.69 11.53
CA LYS A 152 -1.68 5.50 11.28
C LYS A 152 -2.35 6.76 10.77
N GLU A 153 -2.10 7.90 11.40
CA GLU A 153 -2.68 9.18 10.97
C GLU A 153 -2.19 9.57 9.58
N THR A 154 -0.90 9.39 9.29
CA THR A 154 -0.32 9.66 7.97
C THR A 154 -0.93 8.77 6.89
N LEU A 155 -1.07 7.46 7.16
CA LEU A 155 -1.67 6.52 6.22
C LEU A 155 -3.16 6.82 5.99
N TYR A 156 -3.91 7.13 7.04
CA TYR A 156 -5.31 7.54 6.95
C TYR A 156 -5.49 8.78 6.06
N ARG A 157 -4.66 9.79 6.30
CA ARG A 157 -4.61 11.01 5.51
C ARG A 157 -4.27 10.74 4.05
N ALA A 158 -3.20 9.99 3.80
CA ALA A 158 -2.79 9.59 2.45
C ALA A 158 -3.93 8.85 1.72
N MET A 159 -4.61 7.92 2.39
CA MET A 159 -5.77 7.23 1.85
C MET A 159 -6.88 8.19 1.43
N LEU A 160 -7.21 9.20 2.25
CA LEU A 160 -8.23 10.20 1.90
C LEU A 160 -7.81 11.11 0.74
N PHE A 161 -6.51 11.42 0.62
CA PHE A 161 -5.97 12.30 -0.40
C PHE A 161 -5.86 11.61 -1.77
N TYR A 162 -5.22 10.45 -1.81
CA TYR A 162 -5.00 9.71 -3.06
C TYR A 162 -6.28 9.02 -3.55
N TRP A 163 -7.08 8.45 -2.64
CA TRP A 163 -8.37 7.85 -2.99
C TRP A 163 -9.52 8.80 -2.74
N LYS A 164 -9.48 9.94 -3.42
CA LYS A 164 -10.63 10.85 -3.47
C LYS A 164 -11.84 10.09 -3.99
N ARG A 165 -12.93 10.10 -3.21
CA ARG A 165 -14.17 9.37 -3.49
C ARG A 165 -14.92 9.96 -4.69
N ASP A 166 -14.41 9.74 -5.89
CA ASP A 166 -15.09 10.05 -7.14
C ASP A 166 -16.20 9.02 -7.41
N ASN A 167 -17.37 9.51 -7.83
CA ASN A 167 -18.55 8.71 -8.13
C ASN A 167 -18.27 7.66 -9.22
N ILE A 168 -17.32 7.93 -10.12
CA ILE A 168 -16.90 6.98 -11.17
C ILE A 168 -16.39 5.66 -10.59
N LEU A 169 -15.71 5.69 -9.44
CA LEU A 169 -15.10 4.49 -8.83
C LEU A 169 -16.15 3.51 -8.27
N TYR A 170 -17.40 3.94 -8.11
CA TYR A 170 -18.51 3.12 -7.62
C TYR A 170 -19.37 2.50 -8.74
N LEU A 171 -19.24 2.98 -9.99
CA LEU A 171 -19.93 2.41 -11.15
C LEU A 171 -19.68 0.90 -11.33
N PRO A 172 -18.46 0.37 -11.14
CA PRO A 172 -18.23 -1.07 -11.25
C PRO A 172 -18.90 -1.83 -10.11
N SER A 173 -18.93 -1.24 -8.90
CA SER A 173 -19.55 -1.84 -7.73
C SER A 173 -21.07 -1.95 -7.86
N ILE A 174 -21.76 -0.95 -8.45
CA ILE A 174 -23.22 -1.01 -8.65
C ILE A 174 -23.63 -2.04 -9.71
N LEU A 175 -22.72 -2.36 -10.64
CA LEU A 175 -22.94 -3.36 -11.69
C LEU A 175 -22.65 -4.78 -11.22
N ASP A 176 -21.90 -4.96 -10.13
CA ASP A 176 -21.55 -6.26 -9.57
C ASP A 176 -22.61 -6.75 -8.57
N PRO A 177 -23.27 -7.90 -8.82
CA PRO A 177 -24.28 -8.45 -7.92
C PRO A 177 -23.83 -8.62 -6.46
N CYS A 178 -22.54 -8.89 -6.21
CA CYS A 178 -22.00 -9.13 -4.87
C CYS A 178 -21.91 -7.86 -4.02
N VAL A 179 -21.69 -6.70 -4.66
CA VAL A 179 -21.44 -5.42 -3.98
C VAL A 179 -22.40 -4.30 -4.42
N LYS A 180 -23.43 -4.66 -5.19
CA LYS A 180 -24.45 -3.77 -5.78
C LYS A 180 -25.10 -2.81 -4.79
N LYS A 181 -25.25 -3.23 -3.54
CA LYS A 181 -25.92 -2.43 -2.50
C LYS A 181 -25.11 -1.22 -2.04
N ILE A 182 -23.81 -1.17 -2.33
CA ILE A 182 -22.89 -0.10 -1.92
C ILE A 182 -23.04 0.22 -0.41
N GLU A 183 -23.16 -0.82 0.43
CA GLU A 183 -23.33 -0.65 1.89
C GLU A 183 -22.15 0.10 2.54
N PHE A 184 -21.01 0.14 1.86
CA PHE A 184 -19.80 0.87 2.26
C PHE A 184 -19.85 2.38 1.97
N ALA A 185 -20.77 2.85 1.12
CA ALA A 185 -20.95 4.28 0.80
C ALA A 185 -22.45 4.58 0.56
N PRO A 186 -23.29 4.51 1.62
CA PRO A 186 -24.73 4.72 1.49
C PRO A 186 -25.08 6.15 1.05
N ASP A 187 -24.21 7.11 1.35
CA ASP A 187 -24.32 8.52 0.95
C ASP A 187 -24.16 8.74 -0.56
N LYS A 188 -23.64 7.76 -1.31
CA LYS A 188 -23.32 7.88 -2.73
C LYS A 188 -24.25 7.13 -3.67
N ILE A 189 -25.21 6.36 -3.14
CA ILE A 189 -26.06 5.48 -3.96
C ILE A 189 -26.84 6.26 -5.02
N ASP A 190 -27.52 7.35 -4.62
CA ASP A 190 -28.36 8.13 -5.53
C ASP A 190 -27.53 8.81 -6.62
N GLU A 191 -26.41 9.45 -6.26
CA GLU A 191 -25.48 10.11 -7.18
C GLU A 191 -24.90 9.11 -8.21
N VAL A 192 -24.53 7.91 -7.76
CA VAL A 192 -23.95 6.87 -8.62
C VAL A 192 -25.02 6.29 -9.55
N GLN A 193 -26.27 6.16 -9.11
CA GLN A 193 -27.38 5.71 -9.95
C GLN A 193 -27.71 6.72 -11.05
N GLU A 194 -27.71 8.02 -10.74
CA GLU A 194 -27.88 9.08 -11.74
C GLU A 194 -26.74 9.05 -12.76
N LEU A 195 -25.50 9.00 -12.29
CA LEU A 195 -24.32 8.90 -13.16
C LEU A 195 -24.36 7.68 -14.08
N LEU A 196 -24.83 6.53 -13.57
CA LEU A 196 -24.99 5.31 -14.37
C LEU A 196 -26.04 5.48 -15.47
N LYS A 197 -27.17 6.13 -15.18
CA LYS A 197 -28.22 6.43 -16.17
C LYS A 197 -27.68 7.35 -17.25
N ASP A 198 -26.95 8.39 -16.87
CA ASP A 198 -26.34 9.34 -17.81
C ASP A 198 -25.35 8.63 -18.73
N LYS A 199 -24.45 7.81 -18.17
CA LYS A 199 -23.49 7.01 -18.95
C LYS A 199 -24.17 6.01 -19.88
N TYR A 200 -25.24 5.38 -19.43
CA TYR A 200 -26.04 4.48 -20.28
C TYR A 200 -26.68 5.23 -21.45
N ASN A 201 -27.30 6.39 -21.19
CA ASN A 201 -27.93 7.22 -22.22
C ASN A 201 -26.91 7.75 -23.23
N GLU A 202 -25.73 8.18 -22.76
CA GLU A 202 -24.60 8.59 -23.60
C GLU A 202 -24.19 7.46 -24.56
N MET A 203 -23.97 6.24 -24.05
CA MET A 203 -23.62 5.08 -24.88
C MET A 203 -24.73 4.72 -25.87
N LYS A 204 -25.99 4.72 -25.43
CA LYS A 204 -27.16 4.44 -26.27
C LYS A 204 -27.27 5.43 -27.43
N ASN A 205 -27.06 6.71 -27.17
CA ASN A 205 -27.11 7.75 -28.21
C ASN A 205 -25.95 7.59 -29.21
N ASN A 206 -24.74 7.28 -28.73
CA ASN A 206 -23.57 7.03 -29.60
C ASN A 206 -23.79 5.83 -30.52
N LEU A 207 -24.40 4.75 -30.02
CA LEU A 207 -24.78 3.59 -30.81
C LEU A 207 -25.77 3.96 -31.93
N ALA A 208 -26.78 4.77 -31.63
CA ALA A 208 -27.79 5.20 -32.61
C ALA A 208 -27.19 6.09 -33.73
N VAL A 209 -26.26 6.99 -33.38
CA VAL A 209 -25.55 7.84 -34.35
C VAL A 209 -24.67 7.00 -35.29
N ASN A 210 -23.94 6.02 -34.75
CA ASN A 210 -23.05 5.16 -35.54
C ASN A 210 -23.80 4.22 -36.51
N SER A 211 -24.99 3.75 -36.14
CA SER A 211 -25.86 3.01 -37.06
C SER A 211 -26.43 3.88 -38.20
N THR A 212 -26.61 5.18 -37.95
CA THR A 212 -27.13 6.12 -38.95
C THR A 212 -26.05 6.49 -39.97
N THR A 213 -24.81 6.74 -39.52
CA THR A 213 -23.68 7.08 -40.42
C THR A 213 -23.25 5.92 -41.31
N ALA A 214 -23.27 4.67 -40.81
CA ALA A 214 -22.99 3.47 -41.62
C ALA A 214 -24.04 3.24 -42.73
N SER A 215 -25.29 3.63 -42.48
CA SER A 215 -26.37 3.52 -43.47
C SER A 215 -26.20 4.55 -44.59
N THR A 216 -25.76 5.77 -44.30
CA THR A 216 -25.55 6.82 -45.31
C THR A 216 -24.31 6.60 -46.18
N THR A 217 -23.27 5.91 -45.69
CA THR A 217 -22.09 5.58 -46.52
C THR A 217 -22.40 4.52 -47.56
N THR A 218 -23.38 3.65 -47.31
CA THR A 218 -23.79 2.60 -48.26
C THR A 218 -24.63 3.18 -49.40
N THR A 219 -25.41 4.24 -49.16
CA THR A 219 -26.26 4.88 -50.19
C THR A 219 -25.50 5.81 -51.15
N LEU A 220 -24.31 6.30 -50.76
CA LEU A 220 -23.46 7.16 -51.60
C LEU A 220 -22.52 6.38 -52.55
N ALA A 221 -22.45 5.05 -52.43
CA ALA A 221 -21.66 4.18 -53.31
C ALA A 221 -22.48 3.54 -54.45
N GLN A 222 -23.76 3.91 -54.61
CA GLN A 222 -24.67 3.35 -55.62
C GLN A 222 -25.26 4.37 -56.60
N ASN A 223 -24.69 5.57 -56.71
CA ASN A 223 -25.03 6.54 -57.78
C ASN A 223 -23.78 6.93 -58.58
#